data_AF-A0A922G5M2-F1
#
_entry.id   AF-A0A922G5M2-F1
#
_cell.length_a   1.000
_cell.length_b   1.000
_cell.length_c   1.000
_cell.angle_alpha   90.00
_cell.angle_beta   90.00
_cell.angle_gamma   90.00
#
_symmetry.space_group_name_H-M   'P 1'
#
loop_
_entity.id
_entity.type
_entity.pdbx_description
1 polymer ?
#
loop_
_entity_poly.entity_id
_entity_poly.type
_entity_poly.pdbx_seq_one_letter_code
_entity_poly.pdbx_strand_id
1 'polypeptide(L)'
;MYINSRTQFDGRLVAYDASIKALCRHASASDRDRMRDSACILDLFLQMMDCLRMSGNVEKAIQRSYGLFPEMKISNEPFSLSHSDILACLKISDKCVLWVCCVYLVIYRKLPDAVVQRFECEKELEIEWPFVDLIDDEKQRAVELVEAAASSVDSYLYSESHKSESNLRSAQLFAVNLIRCLVALDCLEQVRNLLDKYIKLYPSCLELVLISARTLKRDFGDLSFSGFEDALRNWPKEAPGIHCIWNQYVEYALQNASLDFAKELIIRWFHSIWEGQCHQSRLSEAVDGGNSSRSQGLASNASPETSNSNPNGIDLMFGYLNLSLQKLLLNNHIEAQLAIDWAMKAATPEWFKHCLREHAMFLLIAKLSLKEDSPIVGIKNILESYLDDARLFLISVPLSRKFIDDVKKPRVQQLVNNILNPVSFDFSLVNLLLEVWYGPSLLPKFGELKNLVDFVEAILEILPSNYPLAMSVCKLLRRNSNFTNVASAGILFWASSTLVGAIFHAIPIPPEYVWVEAADILGNIAGNEAISERFYEKAFSVYPFSVNLWKFYYNLSKTRGNASTVVEAAKEKGFLFD
;
A
#
# COMPACT_ATOMS: atom_id res chain seq x y z
N MET A 1 -8.85 2.92 -23.90
CA MET A 1 -8.93 2.57 -25.35
C MET A 1 -8.32 3.64 -26.26
N TYR A 2 -8.85 4.87 -26.28
CA TYR A 2 -8.35 5.96 -27.15
C TYR A 2 -6.85 6.25 -27.03
N ILE A 3 -6.32 6.21 -25.80
CA ILE A 3 -4.88 6.37 -25.52
C ILE A 3 -4.10 5.15 -26.04
N ASN A 4 -4.56 3.93 -25.73
CA ASN A 4 -3.88 2.68 -26.08
C ASN A 4 -3.89 2.35 -27.57
N SER A 5 -4.77 2.97 -28.38
CA SER A 5 -4.76 2.79 -29.84
C SER A 5 -3.65 3.57 -30.55
N ARG A 6 -2.89 4.40 -29.82
CA ARG A 6 -1.77 5.17 -30.36
C ARG A 6 -0.51 4.31 -30.39
N THR A 7 0.01 4.13 -31.60
CA THR A 7 1.21 3.33 -31.87
C THR A 7 2.50 4.09 -31.61
N GLN A 8 2.48 5.41 -31.78
CA GLN A 8 3.62 6.30 -31.59
C GLN A 8 3.56 7.02 -30.24
N PHE A 9 4.73 7.26 -29.65
CA PHE A 9 4.86 7.87 -28.33
C PHE A 9 4.21 9.27 -28.24
N ASP A 10 4.56 10.18 -29.16
CA ASP A 10 3.99 11.53 -29.17
C ASP A 10 2.47 11.51 -29.37
N GLY A 11 1.98 10.61 -30.22
CA GLY A 11 0.54 10.40 -30.42
C GLY A 11 -0.16 9.96 -29.13
N ARG A 12 0.50 9.16 -28.28
CA ARG A 12 -0.03 8.73 -26.98
C ARG A 12 -0.06 9.87 -25.97
N LEU A 13 0.97 10.73 -25.93
CA LEU A 13 0.98 11.92 -25.08
C LEU A 13 -0.14 12.91 -25.46
N VAL A 14 -0.32 13.17 -26.76
CA VAL A 14 -1.43 14.00 -27.26
C VAL A 14 -2.78 13.39 -26.88
N ALA A 15 -2.90 12.05 -26.92
CA ALA A 15 -4.13 11.38 -26.54
C ALA A 15 -4.44 11.48 -25.04
N TYR A 16 -3.43 11.41 -24.17
CA TYR A 16 -3.58 11.70 -22.74
C TYR A 16 -4.07 13.13 -22.53
N ASP A 17 -3.41 14.12 -23.12
CA ASP A 17 -3.77 15.54 -22.99
C ASP A 17 -5.22 15.80 -23.47
N ALA A 18 -5.61 15.22 -24.61
CA ALA A 18 -6.97 15.37 -25.13
C ALA A 18 -8.02 14.72 -24.23
N SER A 19 -7.72 13.54 -23.66
CA SER A 19 -8.62 12.81 -22.76
C SER A 19 -8.79 13.54 -21.43
N ILE A 20 -7.71 14.04 -20.84
CA ILE A 20 -7.75 14.82 -19.60
C ILE A 20 -8.56 16.10 -19.80
N LYS A 21 -8.33 16.85 -20.90
CA LYS A 21 -9.13 18.04 -21.23
C LYS A 21 -10.61 17.73 -21.39
N ALA A 22 -10.95 16.62 -22.06
CA ALA A 22 -12.34 16.21 -22.24
C ALA A 22 -13.02 15.91 -20.90
N LEU A 23 -12.34 15.18 -20.00
CA LEU A 23 -12.85 14.90 -18.66
C LEU A 23 -12.97 16.17 -17.81
N CYS A 24 -12.00 17.08 -17.86
CA CYS A 24 -12.09 18.35 -17.11
C CYS A 24 -13.30 19.19 -17.56
N ARG A 25 -13.57 19.24 -18.87
CA ARG A 25 -14.76 19.91 -19.42
C ARG A 25 -16.06 19.24 -18.96
N HIS A 26 -16.07 17.92 -18.91
CA HIS A 26 -17.23 17.15 -18.42
C HIS A 26 -17.49 17.41 -16.93
N ALA A 27 -16.44 17.32 -16.11
CA ALA A 27 -16.51 17.57 -14.67
C ALA A 27 -16.97 18.99 -14.34
N SER A 28 -16.62 19.97 -15.18
CA SER A 28 -17.06 21.36 -15.04
C SER A 28 -18.52 21.59 -15.45
N ALA A 29 -19.13 20.67 -16.22
CA ALA A 29 -20.49 20.81 -16.73
C ALA A 29 -21.54 20.04 -15.91
N SER A 30 -21.14 19.02 -15.13
CA SER A 30 -22.03 18.17 -14.34
C SER A 30 -21.55 18.07 -12.88
N ASP A 31 -22.30 18.66 -11.94
CA ASP A 31 -22.02 18.50 -10.50
C ASP A 31 -22.21 17.05 -10.02
N ARG A 32 -23.05 16.28 -10.71
CA ARG A 32 -23.43 14.91 -10.30
C ARG A 32 -22.31 13.90 -10.55
N ASP A 33 -21.49 14.11 -11.57
CA ASP A 33 -20.41 13.19 -12.00
C ASP A 33 -19.02 13.60 -11.54
N ARG A 34 -18.90 14.79 -10.93
CA ARG A 34 -17.64 15.37 -10.43
C ARG A 34 -16.85 14.41 -9.53
N MET A 35 -17.55 13.53 -8.81
CA MET A 35 -16.92 12.53 -7.95
C MET A 35 -16.11 11.48 -8.70
N ARG A 36 -16.65 10.95 -9.81
CA ARG A 36 -16.00 9.90 -10.60
C ARG A 36 -14.98 10.51 -11.55
N ASP A 37 -15.27 11.69 -12.05
CA ASP A 37 -14.37 12.38 -12.98
C ASP A 37 -13.05 12.77 -12.31
N SER A 38 -13.06 13.20 -11.05
CA SER A 38 -11.86 13.56 -10.29
C SER A 38 -10.84 12.41 -10.21
N ALA A 39 -11.26 11.22 -9.79
CA ALA A 39 -10.40 10.05 -9.69
C ALA A 39 -9.88 9.58 -11.07
N CYS A 40 -10.71 9.67 -12.11
CA CYS A 40 -10.32 9.36 -13.49
C CYS A 40 -9.30 10.36 -14.06
N ILE A 41 -9.48 11.66 -13.80
CA ILE A 41 -8.54 12.72 -14.20
C ILE A 41 -7.18 12.50 -13.54
N LEU A 42 -7.17 12.24 -12.22
CA LEU A 42 -5.95 11.93 -11.48
C LEU A 42 -5.26 10.68 -12.03
N ASP A 43 -6.01 9.59 -12.25
CA ASP A 43 -5.49 8.35 -12.82
C ASP A 43 -4.76 8.55 -14.15
N LEU A 44 -5.44 9.20 -15.10
CA LEU A 44 -4.88 9.43 -16.43
C LEU A 44 -3.68 10.36 -16.40
N PHE A 45 -3.70 11.37 -15.53
CA PHE A 45 -2.55 12.26 -15.35
C PHE A 45 -1.35 11.48 -14.82
N LEU A 46 -1.52 10.69 -13.75
CA LEU A 46 -0.42 9.91 -13.18
C LEU A 46 0.10 8.83 -14.16
N GLN A 47 -0.78 8.17 -14.92
CA GLN A 47 -0.35 7.23 -15.96
C GLN A 47 0.45 7.91 -17.08
N MET A 48 0.10 9.15 -17.44
CA MET A 48 0.88 9.94 -18.40
C MET A 48 2.28 10.26 -17.85
N MET A 49 2.37 10.61 -16.57
CA MET A 49 3.65 10.88 -15.89
C MET A 49 4.51 9.62 -15.81
N ASP A 50 3.90 8.48 -15.50
CA ASP A 50 4.58 7.18 -15.54
C ASP A 50 5.05 6.83 -16.94
N CYS A 51 4.23 7.09 -17.97
CA CYS A 51 4.59 6.90 -19.38
C CYS A 51 5.80 7.74 -19.82
N LEU A 52 5.87 8.99 -19.38
CA LEU A 52 7.05 9.83 -19.58
C LEU A 52 8.28 9.27 -18.86
N ARG A 53 8.11 8.78 -17.62
CA ARG A 53 9.21 8.20 -16.85
C ARG A 53 9.74 6.91 -17.49
N MET A 54 8.88 5.94 -17.84
CA MET A 54 9.32 4.66 -18.41
C MET A 54 9.94 4.81 -19.81
N SER A 55 9.61 5.88 -20.53
CA SER A 55 10.22 6.23 -21.82
C SER A 55 11.56 6.96 -21.71
N GLY A 56 12.08 7.17 -20.49
CA GLY A 56 13.33 7.91 -20.25
C GLY A 56 13.17 9.44 -20.24
N ASN A 57 11.96 9.96 -20.44
CA ASN A 57 11.65 11.39 -20.48
C ASN A 57 11.23 11.93 -19.11
N VAL A 58 11.92 11.53 -18.03
CA VAL A 58 11.58 11.92 -16.66
C VAL A 58 11.61 13.44 -16.44
N GLU A 59 12.51 14.15 -17.13
CA GLU A 59 12.61 15.61 -17.00
C GLU A 59 11.35 16.30 -17.56
N LYS A 60 10.78 15.79 -18.64
CA LYS A 60 9.51 16.27 -19.19
C LYS A 60 8.33 15.97 -18.26
N ALA A 61 8.39 14.86 -17.53
CA ALA A 61 7.42 14.57 -16.47
C ALA A 61 7.54 15.64 -15.37
N ILE A 62 8.74 15.87 -14.85
CA ILE A 62 9.00 16.88 -13.80
C ILE A 62 8.57 18.29 -14.25
N GLN A 63 8.89 18.68 -15.48
CA GLN A 63 8.44 19.96 -16.04
C GLN A 63 6.92 20.10 -16.06
N ARG A 64 6.18 19.04 -16.38
CA ARG A 64 4.72 19.03 -16.30
C ARG A 64 4.19 19.13 -14.87
N SER A 65 4.88 18.53 -13.90
CA SER A 65 4.56 18.74 -12.48
C SER A 65 4.73 20.20 -12.06
N TYR A 66 5.83 20.85 -12.45
CA TYR A 66 6.02 22.29 -12.21
C TYR A 66 5.01 23.17 -12.95
N GLY A 67 4.55 22.73 -14.14
CA GLY A 67 3.49 23.41 -14.89
C GLY A 67 2.16 23.52 -14.13
N LEU A 68 1.92 22.68 -13.12
CA LEU A 68 0.76 22.77 -12.22
C LEU A 68 0.84 23.98 -11.28
N PHE A 69 2.02 24.57 -11.07
CA PHE A 69 2.21 25.76 -10.26
C PHE A 69 2.16 27.02 -11.14
N PRO A 70 1.20 27.93 -10.89
CA PRO A 70 1.16 29.22 -11.58
C PRO A 70 2.42 30.07 -11.33
N GLU A 71 3.02 29.94 -10.13
CA GLU A 71 4.12 30.77 -9.63
C GLU A 71 5.52 30.26 -10.04
N MET A 72 5.64 28.98 -10.40
CA MET A 72 6.91 28.29 -10.70
C MET A 72 7.06 27.93 -12.19
N LYS A 73 6.48 28.72 -13.11
CA LYS A 73 6.66 28.47 -14.55
C LYS A 73 8.11 28.65 -14.99
N ILE A 74 8.83 27.52 -15.09
CA ILE A 74 10.24 27.48 -15.51
C ILE A 74 10.39 27.58 -17.05
N SER A 75 9.32 27.45 -17.86
CA SER A 75 9.47 27.43 -19.33
C SER A 75 8.49 28.32 -20.13
N ASN A 76 8.98 28.73 -21.31
CA ASN A 76 8.27 29.47 -22.35
C ASN A 76 7.57 28.56 -23.38
N GLU A 77 7.47 27.25 -23.15
CA GLU A 77 6.77 26.37 -24.09
C GLU A 77 5.25 26.52 -23.94
N PRO A 78 4.49 26.61 -25.05
CA PRO A 78 3.04 26.64 -25.02
C PRO A 78 2.53 25.22 -24.74
N PHE A 79 2.62 24.77 -23.49
CA PHE A 79 1.91 23.55 -23.09
C PHE A 79 0.41 23.79 -23.24
N SER A 80 -0.20 23.09 -24.19
CA SER A 80 -1.59 23.30 -24.63
C SER A 80 -2.66 23.04 -23.56
N LEU A 81 -2.29 22.57 -22.38
CA LEU A 81 -3.18 22.21 -21.28
C LEU A 81 -3.12 23.32 -20.23
N SER A 82 -4.24 23.98 -19.99
CA SER A 82 -4.40 24.90 -18.87
C SER A 82 -4.29 24.06 -17.59
N HIS A 83 -3.09 24.05 -16.99
CA HIS A 83 -2.78 23.23 -15.81
C HIS A 83 -3.64 23.62 -14.59
N SER A 84 -4.21 24.83 -14.59
CA SER A 84 -5.25 25.28 -13.64
C SER A 84 -6.57 24.53 -13.80
N ASP A 85 -6.90 24.03 -14.99
CA ASP A 85 -8.16 23.32 -15.23
C ASP A 85 -8.17 21.95 -14.51
N ILE A 86 -7.02 21.26 -14.45
CA ILE A 86 -6.90 19.98 -13.74
C ILE A 86 -7.20 20.20 -12.26
N LEU A 87 -6.47 21.12 -11.61
CA LEU A 87 -6.63 21.37 -10.19
C LEU A 87 -8.05 21.84 -9.84
N ALA A 88 -8.72 22.61 -10.70
CA ALA A 88 -10.11 23.01 -10.48
C ALA A 88 -11.11 21.83 -10.54
N CYS A 89 -10.80 20.79 -11.31
CA CYS A 89 -11.64 19.61 -11.47
C CYS A 89 -11.43 18.55 -10.39
N LEU A 90 -10.32 18.60 -9.64
CA LEU A 90 -9.99 17.63 -8.61
C LEU A 90 -10.62 17.95 -7.25
N LYS A 91 -11.04 16.89 -6.54
CA LYS A 91 -11.37 16.93 -5.11
C LYS A 91 -10.13 17.17 -4.25
N ILE A 92 -10.34 17.58 -3.00
CA ILE A 92 -9.25 17.74 -2.02
C ILE A 92 -8.44 16.45 -1.85
N SER A 93 -9.10 15.29 -1.72
CA SER A 93 -8.41 14.00 -1.61
C SER A 93 -7.47 13.72 -2.79
N ASP A 94 -7.96 13.93 -4.01
CA ASP A 94 -7.20 13.67 -5.23
C ASP A 94 -6.10 14.72 -5.48
N LYS A 95 -6.33 15.98 -5.06
CA LYS A 95 -5.29 17.03 -5.04
C LYS A 95 -4.15 16.66 -4.11
N CYS A 96 -4.45 16.16 -2.90
CA CYS A 96 -3.43 15.72 -1.96
C CYS A 96 -2.57 14.58 -2.55
N VAL A 97 -3.20 13.59 -3.20
CA VAL A 97 -2.49 12.52 -3.91
C VAL A 97 -1.63 13.08 -5.04
N LEU A 98 -2.20 13.94 -5.88
CA LEU A 98 -1.47 14.57 -6.99
C LEU A 98 -0.20 15.28 -6.50
N TRP A 99 -0.33 16.08 -5.44
CA TRP A 99 0.78 16.84 -4.89
C TRP A 99 1.87 15.95 -4.31
N VAL A 100 1.49 14.95 -3.52
CA VAL A 100 2.45 13.97 -2.99
C VAL A 100 3.18 13.25 -4.14
N CYS A 101 2.45 12.82 -5.18
CA CYS A 101 3.06 12.20 -6.35
C CYS A 101 4.01 13.12 -7.11
N CYS A 102 3.70 14.42 -7.23
CA CYS A 102 4.58 15.39 -7.87
C CYS A 102 5.87 15.60 -7.05
N VAL A 103 5.75 15.76 -5.73
CA VAL A 103 6.91 15.87 -4.83
C VAL A 103 7.78 14.61 -4.92
N TYR A 104 7.15 13.44 -4.85
CA TYR A 104 7.84 12.16 -4.93
C TYR A 104 8.55 11.97 -6.28
N LEU A 105 7.94 12.40 -7.39
CA LEU A 105 8.54 12.37 -8.72
C LEU A 105 9.79 13.25 -8.83
N VAL A 106 9.77 14.43 -8.23
CA VAL A 106 10.94 15.33 -8.23
C VAL A 106 12.09 14.73 -7.44
N ILE A 107 11.80 14.13 -6.29
CA ILE A 107 12.80 13.56 -5.39
C ILE A 107 13.37 12.24 -5.92
N TYR A 108 12.51 11.27 -6.25
CA TYR A 108 12.93 9.90 -6.59
C TYR A 108 12.95 9.62 -8.08
N ARG A 109 12.60 10.60 -8.93
CA ARG A 109 12.54 10.46 -10.40
C ARG A 109 11.63 9.30 -10.86
N LYS A 110 10.65 8.92 -10.02
CA LYS A 110 9.59 7.93 -10.28
C LYS A 110 8.32 8.28 -9.49
N LEU A 111 7.19 7.64 -9.78
CA LEU A 111 6.00 7.72 -8.93
C LEU A 111 6.09 6.74 -7.75
N PRO A 112 5.35 6.97 -6.64
CA PRO A 112 5.29 6.03 -5.52
C PRO A 112 4.75 4.67 -5.94
N ASP A 113 5.41 3.58 -5.55
CA ASP A 113 5.04 2.23 -5.98
C ASP A 113 3.61 1.86 -5.55
N ALA A 114 3.18 2.27 -4.34
CA ALA A 114 1.82 2.10 -3.84
C ALA A 114 0.74 2.77 -4.73
N VAL A 115 1.09 3.86 -5.42
CA VAL A 115 0.18 4.57 -6.33
C VAL A 115 0.17 3.89 -7.69
N VAL A 116 1.33 3.50 -8.23
CA VAL A 116 1.45 2.83 -9.53
C VAL A 116 0.75 1.46 -9.50
N GLN A 117 0.85 0.72 -8.39
CA GLN A 117 0.14 -0.55 -8.17
C GLN A 117 -1.39 -0.40 -8.23
N ARG A 118 -1.92 0.81 -7.99
CA ARG A 118 -3.36 1.12 -7.99
C ARG A 118 -3.80 1.90 -9.24
N PHE A 119 -3.03 1.86 -10.32
CA PHE A 119 -3.52 2.38 -11.60
C PHE A 119 -4.83 1.71 -12.00
N GLU A 120 -5.70 2.50 -12.63
CA GLU A 120 -7.09 2.16 -12.91
C GLU A 120 -8.01 2.05 -11.68
N CYS A 121 -7.53 2.22 -10.44
CA CYS A 121 -8.33 2.16 -9.20
C CYS A 121 -8.34 3.52 -8.47
N GLU A 122 -9.05 3.67 -7.34
CA GLU A 122 -8.91 4.89 -6.52
C GLU A 122 -7.58 4.91 -5.75
N LYS A 123 -7.04 6.12 -5.57
CA LYS A 123 -5.69 6.33 -5.02
C LYS A 123 -5.81 6.69 -3.56
N GLU A 124 -4.86 6.20 -2.77
CA GLU A 124 -4.76 6.47 -1.35
C GLU A 124 -3.37 7.01 -1.00
N LEU A 125 -3.28 7.70 0.14
CA LEU A 125 -2.07 8.37 0.62
C LEU A 125 -1.24 7.49 1.57
N GLU A 126 -1.18 6.20 1.29
CA GLU A 126 -0.31 5.24 2.00
C GLU A 126 1.04 5.13 1.26
N ILE A 127 1.89 6.14 1.43
CA ILE A 127 3.15 6.26 0.70
C ILE A 127 4.33 6.16 1.66
N GLU A 128 5.29 5.33 1.28
CA GLU A 128 6.59 5.19 1.94
C GLU A 128 7.58 6.22 1.41
N TRP A 129 8.34 6.83 2.32
CA TRP A 129 9.35 7.85 2.01
C TRP A 129 10.74 7.33 2.43
N PRO A 130 11.43 6.56 1.57
CA PRO A 130 12.76 6.05 1.88
C PRO A 130 13.78 7.18 1.98
N PHE A 131 14.78 7.06 2.85
CA PHE A 131 15.84 8.07 2.94
C PHE A 131 16.55 8.28 1.59
N VAL A 132 16.84 9.54 1.26
CA VAL A 132 17.51 9.93 0.02
C VAL A 132 18.51 11.04 0.28
N ASP A 133 19.72 10.87 -0.27
CA ASP A 133 20.78 11.85 -0.22
C ASP A 133 20.78 12.65 -1.53
N LEU A 134 20.22 13.86 -1.48
CA LEU A 134 20.15 14.79 -2.62
C LEU A 134 21.20 15.89 -2.46
N ILE A 135 21.71 16.38 -3.57
CA ILE A 135 22.57 17.57 -3.61
C ILE A 135 21.75 18.79 -3.13
N ASP A 136 22.38 19.73 -2.44
CA ASP A 136 21.72 20.89 -1.81
C ASP A 136 20.75 21.63 -2.73
N ASP A 137 21.10 21.85 -4.00
CA ASP A 137 20.23 22.53 -4.98
C ASP A 137 18.96 21.73 -5.33
N GLU A 138 19.04 20.40 -5.35
CA GLU A 138 17.88 19.52 -5.58
C GLU A 138 17.03 19.40 -4.31
N LYS A 139 17.69 19.33 -3.15
CA LYS A 139 17.05 19.33 -1.83
C LYS A 139 16.25 20.62 -1.61
N GLN A 140 16.84 21.78 -1.91
CA GLN A 140 16.16 23.08 -1.81
C GLN A 140 14.93 23.15 -2.72
N ARG A 141 15.06 22.73 -3.99
CA ARG A 141 13.92 22.67 -4.92
C ARG A 141 12.79 21.75 -4.44
N ALA A 142 13.14 20.60 -3.84
CA ALA A 142 12.16 19.68 -3.27
C ALA A 142 11.43 20.30 -2.07
N VAL A 143 12.14 21.04 -1.20
CA VAL A 143 11.54 21.73 -0.05
C VAL A 143 10.59 22.84 -0.51
N GLU A 144 11.00 23.67 -1.47
CA GLU A 144 10.13 24.73 -2.02
C GLU A 144 8.84 24.15 -2.62
N LEU A 145 8.95 22.99 -3.29
CA LEU A 145 7.81 22.29 -3.84
C LEU A 145 6.85 21.76 -2.75
N VAL A 146 7.40 21.24 -1.64
CA VAL A 146 6.62 20.81 -0.47
C VAL A 146 5.87 21.99 0.15
N GLU A 147 6.53 23.14 0.30
CA GLU A 147 5.92 24.36 0.84
C GLU A 147 4.83 24.92 -0.06
N ALA A 148 5.06 24.92 -1.37
CA ALA A 148 4.06 25.33 -2.37
C ALA A 148 2.84 24.40 -2.37
N ALA A 149 3.07 23.08 -2.27
CA ALA A 149 2.00 22.10 -2.16
C ALA A 149 1.18 22.27 -0.86
N ALA A 150 1.85 22.50 0.28
CA ALA A 150 1.20 22.79 1.55
C ALA A 150 0.31 24.05 1.45
N SER A 151 0.85 25.13 0.88
CA SER A 151 0.15 26.41 0.70
C SER A 151 -1.04 26.28 -0.24
N SER A 152 -0.91 25.48 -1.30
CA SER A 152 -2.00 25.17 -2.24
C SER A 152 -3.16 24.50 -1.52
N VAL A 153 -2.93 23.40 -0.80
CA VAL A 153 -4.00 22.65 -0.10
C VAL A 153 -4.63 23.49 1.01
N ASP A 154 -3.83 24.24 1.77
CA ASP A 154 -4.33 25.14 2.82
C ASP A 154 -5.31 26.17 2.24
N SER A 155 -4.99 26.79 1.10
CA SER A 155 -5.85 27.79 0.46
C SER A 155 -7.26 27.25 0.12
N TYR A 156 -7.35 25.98 -0.28
CA TYR A 156 -8.61 25.33 -0.60
C TYR A 156 -9.44 25.04 0.67
N LEU A 157 -8.80 24.63 1.75
CA LEU A 157 -9.45 24.36 3.03
C LEU A 157 -10.06 25.62 3.68
N TYR A 158 -9.46 26.80 3.45
CA TYR A 158 -10.05 28.08 3.89
C TYR A 158 -11.22 28.53 3.00
N SER A 159 -11.28 28.09 1.74
CA SER A 159 -12.29 28.50 0.76
C SER A 159 -13.56 27.63 0.74
N GLU A 160 -13.46 26.34 1.10
CA GLU A 160 -14.61 25.44 1.11
C GLU A 160 -15.44 25.58 2.40
N SER A 161 -16.68 26.06 2.27
CA SER A 161 -17.65 26.23 3.35
C SER A 161 -18.30 24.94 3.86
N HIS A 162 -17.78 23.76 3.47
CA HIS A 162 -18.24 22.46 3.92
C HIS A 162 -17.06 21.59 4.36
N LYS A 163 -16.74 21.64 5.65
CA LYS A 163 -15.79 20.71 6.30
C LYS A 163 -16.41 19.30 6.33
N SER A 164 -16.33 18.57 5.22
CA SER A 164 -16.63 17.14 5.27
C SER A 164 -15.53 16.42 6.05
N GLU A 165 -15.90 15.40 6.82
CA GLU A 165 -14.96 14.57 7.58
C GLU A 165 -13.92 13.91 6.65
N SER A 166 -14.33 13.56 5.42
CA SER A 166 -13.44 12.98 4.39
C SER A 166 -12.37 13.95 3.89
N ASN A 167 -12.70 15.23 3.73
CA ASN A 167 -11.74 16.26 3.33
C ASN A 167 -10.72 16.51 4.45
N LEU A 168 -11.19 16.50 5.71
CA LEU A 168 -10.32 16.61 6.88
C LEU A 168 -9.35 15.43 6.98
N ARG A 169 -9.84 14.19 6.83
CA ARG A 169 -9.00 12.97 6.82
C ARG A 169 -7.93 13.04 5.72
N SER A 170 -8.30 13.48 4.53
CA SER A 170 -7.37 13.63 3.41
C SER A 170 -6.30 14.69 3.68
N ALA A 171 -6.66 15.81 4.31
CA ALA A 171 -5.71 16.85 4.69
C ALA A 171 -4.75 16.39 5.79
N GLN A 172 -5.22 15.59 6.75
CA GLN A 172 -4.38 14.96 7.77
C GLN A 172 -3.36 14.00 7.15
N LEU A 173 -3.80 13.08 6.29
CA LEU A 173 -2.90 12.15 5.60
C LEU A 173 -1.89 12.87 4.71
N PHE A 174 -2.30 13.97 4.08
CA PHE A 174 -1.40 14.83 3.30
C PHE A 174 -0.32 15.46 4.18
N ALA A 175 -0.70 16.06 5.32
CA ALA A 175 0.23 16.63 6.29
C ALA A 175 1.24 15.59 6.77
N VAL A 176 0.79 14.38 7.11
CA VAL A 176 1.67 13.26 7.51
C VAL A 176 2.67 12.92 6.40
N ASN A 177 2.24 12.88 5.14
CA ASN A 177 3.12 12.61 4.01
C ASN A 177 4.17 13.71 3.78
N LEU A 178 3.79 14.98 3.90
CA LEU A 178 4.76 16.09 3.78
C LEU A 178 5.81 16.05 4.90
N ILE A 179 5.40 15.74 6.13
CA ILE A 179 6.34 15.58 7.25
C ILE A 179 7.28 14.39 6.99
N ARG A 180 6.74 13.24 6.58
CA ARG A 180 7.57 12.06 6.24
C ARG A 180 8.55 12.35 5.09
N CYS A 181 8.12 13.12 4.09
CA CYS A 181 8.99 13.59 3.01
C CYS A 181 10.15 14.44 3.55
N LEU A 182 9.87 15.44 4.39
CA LEU A 182 10.92 16.30 4.97
C LEU A 182 11.86 15.53 5.91
N VAL A 183 11.35 14.50 6.61
CA VAL A 183 12.18 13.57 7.39
C VAL A 183 13.09 12.76 6.48
N ALA A 184 12.58 12.26 5.34
CA ALA A 184 13.38 11.49 4.37
C ALA A 184 14.47 12.32 3.69
N LEU A 185 14.27 13.64 3.58
CA LEU A 185 15.25 14.61 3.08
C LEU A 185 16.24 15.10 4.16
N ASP A 186 16.08 14.70 5.42
CA ASP A 186 16.85 15.21 6.56
C ASP A 186 16.80 16.76 6.68
N CYS A 187 15.58 17.31 6.62
CA CYS A 187 15.29 18.74 6.78
C CYS A 187 14.70 19.02 8.18
N LEU A 188 15.47 18.78 9.25
CA LEU A 188 14.96 18.77 10.62
C LEU A 188 14.31 20.08 11.08
N GLU A 189 14.83 21.24 10.66
CA GLU A 189 14.26 22.54 11.03
C GLU A 189 12.87 22.75 10.41
N GLN A 190 12.72 22.43 9.13
CA GLN A 190 11.45 22.51 8.41
C GLN A 190 10.44 21.49 8.96
N VAL A 191 10.91 20.29 9.33
CA VAL A 191 10.07 19.28 10.02
C VAL A 191 9.49 19.87 11.30
N ARG A 192 10.31 20.51 12.17
CA ARG A 192 9.82 21.09 13.43
C ARG A 192 8.77 22.16 13.19
N ASN A 193 9.06 23.11 12.30
CA ASN A 193 8.15 24.22 12.00
C ASN A 193 6.80 23.73 11.43
N LEU A 194 6.84 22.80 10.48
CA LEU A 194 5.65 22.29 9.83
C LEU A 194 4.85 21.34 10.75
N LEU A 195 5.54 20.55 11.58
CA LEU A 195 4.92 19.65 12.55
C LEU A 195 4.20 20.44 13.66
N ASP A 196 4.83 21.48 14.21
CA ASP A 196 4.22 22.38 15.19
C ASP A 196 2.96 23.06 14.64
N LYS A 197 2.97 23.44 13.35
CA LYS A 197 1.80 23.97 12.66
C LYS A 197 0.69 22.91 12.57
N TYR A 198 1.00 21.71 12.09
CA TYR A 198 -0.02 20.68 11.84
C TYR A 198 -0.59 20.04 13.11
N ILE A 199 0.18 19.91 14.19
CA ILE A 199 -0.36 19.43 15.48
C ILE A 199 -1.39 20.41 16.04
N LYS A 200 -1.15 21.72 15.89
CA LYS A 200 -2.13 22.75 16.29
C LYS A 200 -3.40 22.70 15.43
N LEU A 201 -3.27 22.39 14.14
CA LEU A 201 -4.41 22.26 13.22
C LEU A 201 -5.19 20.95 13.39
N TYR A 202 -4.48 19.85 13.68
CA TYR A 202 -5.02 18.49 13.74
C TYR A 202 -4.57 17.76 15.04
N PRO A 203 -4.99 18.23 16.22
CA PRO A 203 -4.51 17.70 17.50
C PRO A 203 -4.93 16.25 17.77
N SER A 204 -5.95 15.75 17.06
CA SER A 204 -6.43 14.36 17.15
C SER A 204 -5.88 13.45 16.03
N CYS A 205 -4.92 13.92 15.22
CA CYS A 205 -4.26 13.08 14.22
C CYS A 205 -3.15 12.27 14.90
N LEU A 206 -3.43 10.97 15.09
CA LEU A 206 -2.56 10.04 15.78
C LEU A 206 -1.16 9.99 15.16
N GLU A 207 -1.05 9.91 13.84
CA GLU A 207 0.22 9.81 13.13
C GLU A 207 1.11 11.03 13.34
N LEU A 208 0.54 12.24 13.32
CA LEU A 208 1.29 13.48 13.58
C LEU A 208 1.78 13.54 15.03
N VAL A 209 0.93 13.16 15.99
CA VAL A 209 1.31 13.11 17.41
C VAL A 209 2.39 12.06 17.66
N LEU A 210 2.29 10.88 17.05
CA LEU A 210 3.31 9.83 17.15
C LEU A 210 4.64 10.25 16.51
N ILE A 211 4.60 10.94 15.36
CA ILE A 211 5.81 11.52 14.76
C ILE A 211 6.43 12.52 15.74
N SER A 212 5.65 13.43 16.30
CA SER A 212 6.10 14.41 17.30
C SER A 212 6.74 13.77 18.52
N ALA A 213 6.09 12.75 19.08
CA ALA A 213 6.57 12.04 20.26
C ALA A 213 7.94 11.38 20.01
N ARG A 214 8.22 10.99 18.76
CA ARG A 214 9.49 10.36 18.34
C ARG A 214 10.54 11.36 17.83
N THR A 215 10.15 12.51 17.29
CA THR A 215 11.07 13.51 16.69
C THR A 215 11.53 14.58 17.69
N LEU A 216 10.77 14.83 18.76
CA LEU A 216 11.18 15.71 19.86
C LEU A 216 12.35 15.08 20.63
N LYS A 217 13.57 15.40 20.18
CA LYS A 217 14.92 15.15 20.73
C LYS A 217 15.69 13.98 20.12
N ARG A 218 16.15 14.19 18.88
CA ARG A 218 17.45 13.66 18.42
C ARG A 218 18.65 14.56 18.79
N ASP A 219 18.42 15.75 19.34
CA ASP A 219 19.47 16.76 19.57
C ASP A 219 20.30 16.55 20.85
N PHE A 220 19.87 15.67 21.75
CA PHE A 220 20.61 15.38 22.97
C PHE A 220 20.57 13.88 23.15
N GLY A 221 21.72 13.23 23.34
CA GLY A 221 21.88 11.78 23.50
C GLY A 221 21.22 11.19 24.74
N ASP A 222 20.12 11.77 25.21
CA ASP A 222 19.25 11.28 26.27
C ASP A 222 18.02 10.64 25.63
N LEU A 223 17.75 9.38 25.98
CA LEU A 223 16.57 8.60 25.60
C LEU A 223 15.31 9.15 26.29
N SER A 224 15.01 10.44 26.11
CA SER A 224 13.93 11.09 26.84
C SER A 224 12.59 10.63 26.25
N PHE A 225 11.85 9.82 27.00
CA PHE A 225 10.49 9.42 26.68
C PHE A 225 9.44 10.54 26.88
N SER A 226 9.90 11.77 27.15
CA SER A 226 9.06 12.95 27.44
C SER A 226 8.03 13.25 26.35
N GLY A 227 8.35 13.02 25.07
CA GLY A 227 7.42 13.24 23.96
C GLY A 227 6.15 12.37 24.04
N PHE A 228 6.27 11.12 24.51
CA PHE A 228 5.10 10.25 24.71
C PHE A 228 4.28 10.64 25.94
N GLU A 229 4.93 11.07 27.03
CA GLU A 229 4.21 11.58 28.22
C GLU A 229 3.43 12.87 27.88
N ASP A 230 4.03 13.76 27.08
CA ASP A 230 3.36 14.98 26.61
C ASP A 230 2.21 14.64 25.65
N ALA A 231 2.37 13.66 24.77
CA ALA A 231 1.30 13.17 23.90
C ALA A 231 0.12 12.63 24.72
N LEU A 232 0.38 11.79 25.72
CA LEU A 232 -0.66 11.23 26.60
C LEU A 232 -1.39 12.32 27.42
N ARG A 233 -0.67 13.34 27.91
CA ARG A 233 -1.25 14.44 28.68
C ARG A 233 -2.12 15.37 27.85
N ASN A 234 -1.71 15.62 26.60
CA ASN A 234 -2.37 16.58 25.71
C ASN A 234 -3.36 15.94 24.74
N TRP A 235 -3.50 14.61 24.74
CA TRP A 235 -4.45 13.92 23.88
C TRP A 235 -5.90 14.35 24.19
N PRO A 236 -6.71 14.71 23.18
CA PRO A 236 -8.09 15.12 23.44
C PRO A 236 -8.90 13.98 24.07
N LYS A 237 -9.59 14.26 25.19
CA LYS A 237 -10.28 13.23 26.01
C LYS A 237 -11.33 12.41 25.27
N GLU A 238 -11.97 13.02 24.27
CA GLU A 238 -13.03 12.42 23.47
C GLU A 238 -12.50 11.86 22.13
N ALA A 239 -11.23 12.08 21.80
CA ALA A 239 -10.63 11.61 20.57
C ALA A 239 -10.13 10.16 20.72
N PRO A 240 -10.39 9.31 19.73
CA PRO A 240 -9.99 7.92 19.79
C PRO A 240 -8.53 7.71 19.45
N GLY A 241 -7.89 6.67 20.00
CA GLY A 241 -6.50 6.31 19.69
C GLY A 241 -5.53 6.45 20.88
N ILE A 242 -6.02 6.78 22.07
CA ILE A 242 -5.18 6.85 23.28
C ILE A 242 -4.53 5.50 23.59
N HIS A 243 -5.23 4.40 23.33
CA HIS A 243 -4.67 3.05 23.51
C HIS A 243 -3.56 2.75 22.51
N CYS A 244 -3.64 3.33 21.30
CA CYS A 244 -2.56 3.26 20.32
C CYS A 244 -1.32 4.02 20.79
N ILE A 245 -1.47 5.21 21.38
CA ILE A 245 -0.33 5.97 21.92
C ILE A 245 0.40 5.15 22.99
N TRP A 246 -0.34 4.51 23.89
CA TRP A 246 0.24 3.57 24.87
C TRP A 246 0.96 2.40 24.20
N ASN A 247 0.33 1.79 23.20
CA ASN A 247 0.92 0.68 22.46
C ASN A 247 2.27 1.09 21.81
N GLN A 248 2.28 2.22 21.11
CA GLN A 248 3.45 2.74 20.40
C GLN A 248 4.54 3.25 21.36
N TYR A 249 4.17 3.70 22.56
CA TYR A 249 5.11 4.04 23.62
C TYR A 249 5.83 2.79 24.14
N VAL A 250 5.08 1.70 24.40
CA VAL A 250 5.65 0.41 24.80
C VAL A 250 6.55 -0.15 23.69
N GLU A 251 6.12 -0.11 22.43
CA GLU A 251 6.93 -0.53 21.29
C GLU A 251 8.24 0.26 21.21
N TYR A 252 8.18 1.59 21.36
CA TYR A 252 9.35 2.45 21.34
C TYR A 252 10.31 2.16 22.51
N ALA A 253 9.81 1.85 23.70
CA ALA A 253 10.63 1.41 24.83
C ALA A 253 11.34 0.07 24.55
N LEU A 254 10.65 -0.88 23.93
CA LEU A 254 11.22 -2.17 23.54
C LEU A 254 12.31 -2.03 22.47
N GLN A 255 12.09 -1.19 21.45
CA GLN A 255 13.07 -0.93 20.39
C GLN A 255 14.36 -0.30 20.92
N ASN A 256 14.27 0.52 21.97
CA ASN A 256 15.42 1.13 22.64
C ASN A 256 15.99 0.26 23.79
N ALA A 257 15.77 -1.05 23.74
CA ALA A 257 16.30 -2.08 24.64
C ALA A 257 15.92 -1.92 26.13
N SER A 258 14.80 -1.26 26.44
CA SER A 258 14.33 -1.06 27.81
C SER A 258 13.14 -1.97 28.15
N LEU A 259 13.41 -3.29 28.26
CA LEU A 259 12.37 -4.30 28.52
C LEU A 259 11.66 -4.08 29.87
N ASP A 260 12.40 -3.74 30.92
CA ASP A 260 11.82 -3.54 32.26
C ASP A 260 10.94 -2.29 32.30
N PHE A 261 11.33 -1.23 31.57
CA PHE A 261 10.50 -0.05 31.41
C PHE A 261 9.25 -0.34 30.58
N ALA A 262 9.35 -1.11 29.50
CA ALA A 262 8.19 -1.53 28.72
C ALA A 262 7.17 -2.33 29.57
N LYS A 263 7.65 -3.18 30.49
CA LYS A 263 6.79 -3.88 31.46
C LYS A 263 6.14 -2.90 32.45
N GLU A 264 6.88 -1.93 32.95
CA GLU A 264 6.33 -0.89 33.84
C GLU A 264 5.23 -0.09 33.12
N LEU A 265 5.46 0.31 31.87
CA LEU A 265 4.51 1.07 31.06
C LEU A 265 3.21 0.28 30.83
N ILE A 266 3.28 -1.00 30.46
CA ILE A 266 2.08 -1.78 30.21
C ILE A 266 1.29 -2.06 31.50
N ILE A 267 1.98 -2.20 32.64
CA ILE A 267 1.34 -2.33 33.96
C ILE A 267 0.67 -1.01 34.36
N ARG A 268 1.34 0.13 34.15
CA ARG A 268 0.77 1.46 34.38
C ARG A 268 -0.47 1.68 33.52
N TRP A 269 -0.43 1.35 32.24
CA TRP A 269 -1.59 1.39 31.35
C TRP A 269 -2.76 0.56 31.90
N PHE A 270 -2.48 -0.69 32.30
CA PHE A 270 -3.52 -1.60 32.78
C PHE A 270 -4.23 -1.05 34.03
N HIS A 271 -3.49 -0.61 35.05
CA HIS A 271 -4.07 -0.09 36.29
C HIS A 271 -4.76 1.26 36.10
N SER A 272 -4.25 2.12 35.21
CA SER A 272 -4.79 3.47 35.03
C SER A 272 -6.03 3.52 34.14
N ILE A 273 -6.16 2.62 33.17
CA ILE A 273 -7.19 2.72 32.12
C ILE A 273 -8.04 1.45 32.03
N TRP A 274 -7.42 0.26 32.10
CA TRP A 274 -8.10 -0.99 31.73
C TRP A 274 -8.78 -1.72 32.90
N GLU A 275 -8.20 -1.67 34.11
CA GLU A 275 -8.70 -2.38 35.29
C GLU A 275 -10.14 -1.96 35.65
N GLY A 276 -10.44 -0.66 35.59
CA GLY A 276 -11.80 -0.13 35.80
C GLY A 276 -12.82 -0.53 34.73
N GLN A 277 -12.40 -0.60 33.46
CA GLN A 277 -13.25 -1.02 32.34
C GLN A 277 -13.57 -2.52 32.37
N CYS A 278 -12.59 -3.35 32.76
CA CYS A 278 -12.75 -4.80 32.88
C CYS A 278 -13.75 -5.18 34.00
N HIS A 279 -13.79 -4.40 35.09
CA HIS A 279 -14.78 -4.58 36.15
C HIS A 279 -16.21 -4.23 35.71
N GLN A 280 -16.40 -3.19 34.90
CA GLN A 280 -17.70 -2.85 34.33
C GLN A 280 -18.19 -3.90 33.31
N SER A 281 -17.28 -4.42 32.46
CA SER A 281 -17.60 -5.49 31.50
C SER A 281 -18.00 -6.81 32.19
N ARG A 282 -17.27 -7.25 33.22
CA ARG A 282 -17.63 -8.47 33.98
C ARG A 282 -18.90 -8.33 34.80
N LEU A 283 -19.21 -7.14 35.31
CA LEU A 283 -20.46 -6.88 36.02
C LEU A 283 -21.67 -6.93 35.07
N SER A 284 -21.53 -6.53 33.81
CA SER A 284 -22.58 -6.71 32.79
C SER A 284 -22.75 -8.18 32.37
N GLU A 285 -21.68 -8.97 32.25
CA GLU A 285 -21.77 -10.40 31.95
C GLU A 285 -22.29 -11.25 33.13
N ALA A 286 -22.01 -10.84 34.37
CA ALA A 286 -22.43 -11.59 35.56
C ALA A 286 -23.93 -11.43 35.91
N VAL A 287 -24.63 -10.43 35.36
CA VAL A 287 -26.06 -10.23 35.61
C VAL A 287 -26.94 -11.07 34.68
N ASP A 288 -26.39 -11.59 33.56
CA ASP A 288 -27.10 -12.48 32.63
C ASP A 288 -26.76 -13.99 32.81
N GLY A 289 -25.96 -14.31 33.84
CA GLY A 289 -25.51 -15.67 34.14
C GLY A 289 -26.45 -16.49 35.03
N GLY A 290 -27.72 -16.61 34.65
CA GLY A 290 -28.67 -17.53 35.30
C GLY A 290 -28.66 -18.94 34.69
N ASN A 291 -27.90 -19.86 35.29
CA ASN A 291 -27.99 -21.33 35.15
C ASN A 291 -28.08 -21.94 33.73
N SER A 292 -26.99 -22.57 33.26
CA SER A 292 -26.98 -24.03 33.02
C SER A 292 -25.64 -24.52 32.44
N SER A 293 -25.34 -25.76 32.80
CA SER A 293 -24.16 -26.57 32.52
C SER A 293 -24.03 -27.07 31.07
N ARG A 294 -22.78 -27.12 30.56
CA ARG A 294 -22.23 -28.03 29.53
C ARG A 294 -23.12 -28.37 28.31
N SER A 295 -22.77 -27.87 27.13
CA SER A 295 -22.51 -28.69 25.91
C SER A 295 -22.07 -27.86 24.70
N GLN A 296 -21.34 -28.50 23.80
CA GLN A 296 -20.88 -28.05 22.48
C GLN A 296 -21.99 -27.53 21.55
N GLY A 297 -21.60 -26.63 20.64
CA GLY A 297 -22.07 -26.62 19.25
C GLY A 297 -23.21 -25.66 18.90
N LEU A 298 -22.95 -24.91 17.82
CA LEU A 298 -23.88 -24.18 16.95
C LEU A 298 -24.38 -22.80 17.41
N ALA A 299 -23.93 -21.81 16.62
CA ALA A 299 -24.63 -20.61 16.17
C ALA A 299 -25.71 -20.01 17.08
N SER A 300 -25.41 -18.86 17.67
CA SER A 300 -26.40 -17.82 17.83
C SER A 300 -25.75 -16.45 17.63
N ASN A 301 -26.28 -15.73 16.64
CA ASN A 301 -26.03 -14.32 16.40
C ASN A 301 -26.52 -13.54 17.62
N ALA A 302 -25.62 -13.12 18.50
CA ALA A 302 -25.93 -12.11 19.51
C ALA A 302 -25.46 -10.76 18.94
N SER A 303 -26.41 -9.95 18.47
CA SER A 303 -26.16 -8.55 18.13
C SER A 303 -25.84 -7.76 19.39
N PRO A 304 -24.81 -6.91 19.42
CA PRO A 304 -24.64 -5.96 20.49
C PRO A 304 -25.48 -4.71 20.17
N GLU A 305 -26.79 -4.79 20.37
CA GLU A 305 -27.62 -3.60 20.48
C GLU A 305 -28.20 -3.50 21.89
N THR A 306 -27.56 -2.65 22.69
CA THR A 306 -28.13 -1.72 23.70
C THR A 306 -27.25 -1.58 24.94
N SER A 307 -26.15 -0.85 24.81
CA SER A 307 -25.71 0.08 25.86
C SER A 307 -25.02 1.29 25.21
N ASN A 308 -25.52 2.48 25.54
CA ASN A 308 -25.13 3.75 24.95
C ASN A 308 -23.70 4.15 25.35
N SER A 309 -22.72 3.74 24.54
CA SER A 309 -21.52 4.50 24.19
C SER A 309 -20.87 3.70 23.06
N ASN A 310 -20.97 4.14 21.81
CA ASN A 310 -20.31 3.47 20.68
C ASN A 310 -18.80 3.43 20.99
N PRO A 311 -18.19 2.29 21.38
CA PRO A 311 -16.76 2.27 21.66
C PRO A 311 -16.07 2.50 20.32
N ASN A 312 -15.15 3.46 20.24
CA ASN A 312 -14.42 3.65 19.00
C ASN A 312 -13.61 2.39 18.70
N GLY A 313 -13.85 1.77 17.54
CA GLY A 313 -13.27 0.47 17.18
C GLY A 313 -11.74 0.43 17.30
N ILE A 314 -11.06 1.57 17.07
CA ILE A 314 -9.60 1.68 17.23
C ILE A 314 -9.14 1.50 18.68
N ASP A 315 -9.82 2.11 19.66
CA ASP A 315 -9.44 2.03 21.07
C ASP A 315 -9.75 0.66 21.65
N LEU A 316 -10.86 0.05 21.23
CA LEU A 316 -11.19 -1.32 21.61
C LEU A 316 -10.14 -2.30 21.08
N MET A 317 -9.79 -2.19 19.79
CA MET A 317 -8.76 -3.02 19.15
C MET A 317 -7.39 -2.86 19.83
N PHE A 318 -6.88 -1.63 19.96
CA PHE A 318 -5.58 -1.40 20.63
C PHE A 318 -5.61 -1.72 22.12
N GLY A 319 -6.75 -1.57 22.78
CA GLY A 319 -6.95 -2.01 24.16
C GLY A 319 -6.74 -3.51 24.31
N TYR A 320 -7.34 -4.31 23.42
CA TYR A 320 -7.12 -5.75 23.39
C TYR A 320 -5.69 -6.15 22.98
N LEU A 321 -5.04 -5.43 22.06
CA LEU A 321 -3.63 -5.66 21.73
C LEU A 321 -2.72 -5.42 22.95
N ASN A 322 -2.93 -4.32 23.67
CA ASN A 322 -2.20 -4.00 24.89
C ASN A 322 -2.45 -5.04 25.98
N LEU A 323 -3.70 -5.51 26.12
CA LEU A 323 -4.04 -6.58 27.05
C LEU A 323 -3.32 -7.88 26.68
N SER A 324 -3.29 -8.25 25.40
CA SER A 324 -2.57 -9.44 24.94
C SER A 324 -1.09 -9.37 25.29
N LEU A 325 -0.45 -8.23 25.00
CA LEU A 325 0.95 -7.98 25.34
C LEU A 325 1.19 -8.07 26.86
N GLN A 326 0.33 -7.45 27.66
CA GLN A 326 0.41 -7.52 29.11
C GLN A 326 0.35 -8.97 29.62
N LYS A 327 -0.63 -9.75 29.14
CA LYS A 327 -0.82 -11.15 29.54
C LYS A 327 0.34 -12.02 29.09
N LEU A 328 0.89 -11.76 27.91
CA LEU A 328 2.08 -12.44 27.42
C LEU A 328 3.29 -12.16 28.32
N LEU A 329 3.50 -10.90 28.73
CA LEU A 329 4.57 -10.51 29.66
C LEU A 329 4.42 -11.13 31.06
N LEU A 330 3.18 -11.45 31.47
CA LEU A 330 2.86 -12.19 32.70
C LEU A 330 2.86 -13.73 32.51
N ASN A 331 3.30 -14.24 31.36
CA ASN A 331 3.29 -15.65 30.99
C ASN A 331 1.90 -16.32 30.97
N ASN A 332 0.82 -15.55 30.85
CA ASN A 332 -0.54 -16.08 30.69
C ASN A 332 -0.90 -16.16 29.21
N HIS A 333 -0.43 -17.23 28.56
CA HIS A 333 -0.61 -17.43 27.11
C HIS A 333 -2.08 -17.61 26.69
N ILE A 334 -2.92 -18.19 27.56
CA ILE A 334 -4.34 -18.45 27.24
C ILE A 334 -5.10 -17.12 27.18
N GLU A 335 -4.97 -16.27 28.20
CA GLU A 335 -5.61 -14.95 28.19
C GLU A 335 -5.02 -14.02 27.13
N ALA A 336 -3.72 -14.15 26.85
CA ALA A 336 -3.09 -13.40 25.77
C ALA A 336 -3.66 -13.77 24.39
N GLN A 337 -3.92 -15.07 24.16
CA GLN A 337 -4.56 -15.55 22.94
C GLN A 337 -6.01 -15.06 22.81
N LEU A 338 -6.81 -15.17 23.87
CA LEU A 338 -8.19 -14.66 23.85
C LEU A 338 -8.24 -13.15 23.57
N ALA A 339 -7.34 -12.38 24.16
CA ALA A 339 -7.26 -10.94 23.95
C ALA A 339 -6.92 -10.60 22.48
N ILE A 340 -5.95 -11.28 21.86
CA ILE A 340 -5.57 -10.97 20.48
C ILE A 340 -6.64 -11.43 19.46
N ASP A 341 -7.36 -12.51 19.76
CA ASP A 341 -8.53 -12.92 18.96
C ASP A 341 -9.66 -11.89 19.04
N TRP A 342 -9.86 -11.26 20.20
CA TRP A 342 -10.80 -10.13 20.33
C TRP A 342 -10.32 -8.86 19.63
N ALA A 343 -9.01 -8.59 19.63
CA ALA A 343 -8.44 -7.49 18.84
C ALA A 343 -8.76 -7.66 17.35
N MET A 344 -8.59 -8.88 16.80
CA MET A 344 -8.93 -9.19 15.39
C MET A 344 -10.41 -8.97 15.06
N LYS A 345 -11.31 -9.31 15.99
CA LYS A 345 -12.75 -9.07 15.84
C LYS A 345 -13.11 -7.59 15.90
N ALA A 346 -12.41 -6.81 16.73
CA ALA A 346 -12.61 -5.38 16.89
C ALA A 346 -11.93 -4.52 15.80
N ALA A 347 -11.03 -5.10 15.00
CA ALA A 347 -10.23 -4.37 14.03
C ALA A 347 -11.08 -3.67 12.96
N THR A 348 -10.88 -2.36 12.81
CA THR A 348 -11.49 -1.57 11.74
C THR A 348 -10.79 -1.83 10.40
N PRO A 349 -11.42 -1.54 9.25
CA PRO A 349 -10.80 -1.74 7.94
C PRO A 349 -9.42 -1.07 7.79
N GLU A 350 -9.23 0.13 8.35
CA GLU A 350 -7.94 0.84 8.25
C GLU A 350 -6.82 0.15 9.04
N TRP A 351 -7.16 -0.47 10.17
CA TRP A 351 -6.17 -1.07 11.09
C TRP A 351 -6.10 -2.60 10.98
N PHE A 352 -6.90 -3.20 10.11
CA PHE A 352 -6.97 -4.65 9.95
C PHE A 352 -5.61 -5.26 9.59
N LYS A 353 -4.87 -4.65 8.65
CA LYS A 353 -3.51 -5.08 8.29
C LYS A 353 -2.56 -5.09 9.48
N HIS A 354 -2.62 -4.05 10.31
CA HIS A 354 -1.80 -3.95 11.52
C HIS A 354 -2.18 -5.04 12.53
N CYS A 355 -3.47 -5.22 12.82
CA CYS A 355 -3.93 -6.23 13.76
C CYS A 355 -3.59 -7.66 13.29
N LEU A 356 -3.73 -7.92 11.98
CA LEU A 356 -3.36 -9.21 11.38
C LEU A 356 -1.86 -9.50 11.54
N ARG A 357 -1.01 -8.48 11.37
CA ARG A 357 0.43 -8.59 11.59
C ARG A 357 0.77 -8.98 13.03
N GLU A 358 0.16 -8.30 14.00
CA GLU A 358 0.33 -8.60 15.42
C GLU A 358 -0.17 -10.00 15.78
N HIS A 359 -1.34 -10.40 15.26
CA HIS A 359 -1.91 -11.73 15.46
C HIS A 359 -1.00 -12.83 14.90
N ALA A 360 -0.51 -12.67 13.67
CA ALA A 360 0.43 -13.59 13.04
C ALA A 360 1.76 -13.70 13.80
N MET A 361 2.26 -12.58 14.33
CA MET A 361 3.48 -12.53 15.15
C MET A 361 3.27 -13.26 16.48
N PHE A 362 2.13 -13.07 17.13
CA PHE A 362 1.78 -13.78 18.36
C PHE A 362 1.78 -15.30 18.17
N LEU A 363 1.16 -15.78 17.09
CA LEU A 363 1.14 -17.22 16.77
C LEU A 363 2.54 -17.78 16.57
N LEU A 364 3.42 -17.01 15.92
CA LEU A 364 4.83 -17.38 15.72
C LEU A 364 5.58 -17.47 17.06
N ILE A 365 5.44 -16.48 17.95
CA ILE A 365 6.12 -16.41 19.25
C ILE A 365 5.60 -17.48 20.21
N ALA A 366 4.29 -17.65 20.29
CA ALA A 366 3.66 -18.60 21.20
C ALA A 366 3.93 -20.06 20.80
N LYS A 367 4.50 -20.32 19.61
CA LYS A 367 4.73 -21.65 19.02
C LYS A 367 3.49 -22.55 19.04
N LEU A 368 2.31 -21.95 19.17
CA LEU A 368 1.06 -22.69 19.42
C LEU A 368 0.63 -23.49 18.18
N SER A 369 1.13 -23.15 17.00
CA SER A 369 0.76 -23.75 15.70
C SER A 369 1.88 -24.55 15.00
N LEU A 370 3.08 -24.62 15.56
CA LEU A 370 4.20 -25.42 15.01
C LEU A 370 4.32 -26.82 15.65
N LYS A 371 3.31 -27.24 16.41
CA LYS A 371 3.25 -28.57 17.04
C LYS A 371 2.62 -29.65 16.13
N GLU A 372 2.09 -29.28 14.97
CA GLU A 372 1.64 -30.27 13.98
C GLU A 372 2.84 -30.93 13.28
N ASP A 373 2.76 -32.24 13.02
CA ASP A 373 3.84 -33.06 12.44
C ASP A 373 4.33 -32.57 11.06
N SER A 374 3.59 -31.65 10.43
CA SER A 374 4.02 -30.90 9.26
C SER A 374 3.74 -29.40 9.42
N PRO A 375 4.77 -28.53 9.43
CA PRO A 375 4.59 -27.08 9.53
C PRO A 375 3.75 -26.51 8.36
N ILE A 376 3.73 -27.18 7.21
CA ILE A 376 2.96 -26.77 6.03
C ILE A 376 1.45 -26.88 6.29
N VAL A 377 1.02 -27.92 7.00
CA VAL A 377 -0.41 -28.14 7.32
C VAL A 377 -0.90 -27.10 8.32
N GLY A 378 -0.11 -26.82 9.36
CA GLY A 378 -0.47 -25.82 10.38
C GLY A 378 -0.57 -24.40 9.80
N ILE A 379 0.36 -24.03 8.91
CA ILE A 379 0.32 -22.75 8.20
C ILE A 379 -0.87 -22.68 7.24
N LYS A 380 -1.17 -23.76 6.52
CA LYS A 380 -2.35 -23.83 5.65
C LYS A 380 -3.64 -23.65 6.45
N ASN A 381 -3.81 -24.33 7.59
CA ASN A 381 -4.99 -24.22 8.45
C ASN A 381 -5.17 -22.80 9.00
N ILE A 382 -4.07 -22.14 9.39
CA ILE A 382 -4.10 -20.74 9.83
C ILE A 382 -4.50 -19.83 8.66
N LEU A 383 -3.89 -20.01 7.49
CA LEU A 383 -4.27 -19.25 6.29
C LEU A 383 -5.75 -19.47 5.97
N GLU A 384 -6.25 -20.69 5.97
CA GLU A 384 -7.67 -21.00 5.76
C GLU A 384 -8.57 -20.28 6.79
N SER A 385 -8.21 -20.30 8.07
CA SER A 385 -8.97 -19.58 9.11
C SER A 385 -9.01 -18.07 8.91
N TYR A 386 -7.95 -17.50 8.31
CA TYR A 386 -7.99 -16.11 7.90
C TYR A 386 -8.88 -15.98 6.66
N LEU A 387 -8.65 -16.77 5.60
CA LEU A 387 -9.32 -16.67 4.30
C LEU A 387 -10.86 -16.75 4.38
N ASP A 388 -11.43 -17.30 5.46
CA ASP A 388 -12.87 -17.21 5.75
C ASP A 388 -13.37 -15.75 5.98
N ASP A 389 -12.48 -14.81 6.27
CA ASP A 389 -12.78 -13.39 6.44
C ASP A 389 -12.83 -12.66 5.09
N ALA A 390 -14.04 -12.24 4.70
CA ALA A 390 -14.30 -11.51 3.46
C ALA A 390 -13.45 -10.23 3.28
N ARG A 391 -12.93 -9.66 4.38
CA ARG A 391 -12.05 -8.47 4.35
C ARG A 391 -10.66 -8.76 3.77
N LEU A 392 -10.24 -10.03 3.70
CA LEU A 392 -8.95 -10.40 3.10
C LEU A 392 -8.93 -10.32 1.59
N PHE A 393 -10.12 -10.34 0.99
CA PHE A 393 -10.30 -10.39 -0.45
C PHE A 393 -10.95 -9.11 -0.98
N LEU A 394 -10.68 -7.96 -0.34
CA LEU A 394 -11.19 -6.69 -0.82
C LEU A 394 -10.78 -6.47 -2.27
N ILE A 395 -11.77 -6.47 -3.16
CA ILE A 395 -11.59 -6.24 -4.58
C ILE A 395 -11.62 -4.73 -4.80
N SER A 396 -10.48 -4.16 -5.19
CA SER A 396 -10.46 -2.78 -5.68
C SER A 396 -11.14 -2.74 -7.06
N VAL A 397 -12.31 -2.10 -7.15
CA VAL A 397 -13.06 -1.99 -8.40
C VAL A 397 -12.39 -0.97 -9.32
N PRO A 398 -12.00 -1.35 -10.56
CA PRO A 398 -11.45 -0.40 -11.51
C PRO A 398 -12.42 0.76 -11.81
N LEU A 399 -11.88 1.97 -11.89
CA LEU A 399 -12.58 3.22 -12.22
C LEU A 399 -13.40 3.09 -13.51
N SER A 400 -12.84 2.41 -14.51
CA SER A 400 -13.49 2.14 -15.80
C SER A 400 -14.72 1.23 -15.70
N ARG A 401 -14.93 0.55 -14.57
CA ARG A 401 -16.05 -0.37 -14.31
C ARG A 401 -17.10 0.21 -13.37
N LYS A 402 -16.88 1.40 -12.78
CA LYS A 402 -17.86 2.07 -11.91
C LYS A 402 -19.17 2.41 -12.61
N PHE A 403 -19.20 2.50 -13.93
CA PHE A 403 -20.44 2.67 -14.70
C PHE A 403 -21.40 1.49 -14.54
N ILE A 404 -20.91 0.29 -14.16
CA ILE A 404 -21.76 -0.89 -13.99
C ILE A 404 -22.79 -0.66 -12.87
N ASP A 405 -22.43 0.14 -11.87
CA ASP A 405 -23.35 0.52 -10.79
C ASP A 405 -24.54 1.35 -11.28
N ASP A 406 -24.39 2.04 -12.42
CA ASP A 406 -25.47 2.86 -13.01
C ASP A 406 -26.43 2.03 -13.89
N VAL A 407 -26.10 0.77 -14.16
CA VAL A 407 -26.91 -0.11 -15.01
C VAL A 407 -28.19 -0.50 -14.26
N LYS A 408 -29.28 0.23 -14.52
CA LYS A 408 -30.58 0.05 -13.85
C LYS A 408 -31.20 -1.34 -13.95
N LYS A 409 -30.84 -2.16 -14.95
CA LYS A 409 -31.42 -3.48 -15.18
C LYS A 409 -30.57 -4.56 -14.50
N PRO A 410 -31.06 -5.24 -13.44
CA PRO A 410 -30.24 -6.17 -12.65
C PRO A 410 -29.62 -7.32 -13.45
N ARG A 411 -30.37 -7.90 -14.40
CA ARG A 411 -29.84 -8.97 -15.28
C ARG A 411 -28.72 -8.51 -16.20
N VAL A 412 -28.81 -7.27 -16.69
CA VAL A 412 -27.78 -6.68 -17.55
C VAL A 412 -26.57 -6.32 -16.71
N GLN A 413 -26.78 -5.74 -15.52
CA GLN A 413 -25.73 -5.46 -14.56
C GLN A 413 -24.98 -6.74 -14.17
N GLN A 414 -25.68 -7.82 -13.85
CA GLN A 414 -25.08 -9.12 -13.54
C GLN A 414 -24.30 -9.70 -14.73
N LEU A 415 -24.85 -9.62 -15.95
CA LEU A 415 -24.14 -10.06 -17.15
C LEU A 415 -22.85 -9.26 -17.39
N VAL A 416 -22.94 -7.93 -17.30
CA VAL A 416 -21.79 -7.04 -17.50
C VAL A 416 -20.74 -7.25 -16.41
N ASN A 417 -21.16 -7.44 -15.16
CA ASN A 417 -20.28 -7.84 -14.07
C ASN A 417 -19.61 -9.17 -14.36
N ASN A 418 -20.33 -10.20 -14.78
CA ASN A 418 -19.72 -11.50 -15.06
C ASN A 418 -18.72 -11.46 -16.22
N ILE A 419 -18.93 -10.59 -17.22
CA ILE A 419 -18.03 -10.45 -18.37
C ILE A 419 -16.80 -9.59 -18.02
N LEU A 420 -17.01 -8.49 -17.30
CA LEU A 420 -15.98 -7.49 -17.07
C LEU A 420 -15.27 -7.65 -15.73
N ASN A 421 -15.72 -8.50 -14.80
CA ASN A 421 -15.24 -8.50 -13.41
C ASN A 421 -14.36 -9.69 -12.96
N PRO A 422 -13.52 -10.35 -13.76
CA PRO A 422 -12.36 -10.99 -13.15
C PRO A 422 -11.41 -9.85 -12.72
N VAL A 423 -11.57 -9.36 -11.49
CA VAL A 423 -10.52 -8.61 -10.80
C VAL A 423 -9.77 -9.62 -9.97
N SER A 424 -8.45 -9.51 -9.96
CA SER A 424 -7.61 -10.33 -9.10
C SER A 424 -7.92 -10.04 -7.64
N PHE A 425 -7.89 -11.10 -6.83
CA PHE A 425 -7.90 -10.94 -5.38
C PHE A 425 -6.65 -10.20 -4.90
N ASP A 426 -6.82 -9.39 -3.87
CA ASP A 426 -5.69 -8.72 -3.22
C ASP A 426 -4.82 -9.75 -2.51
N PHE A 427 -3.58 -9.90 -2.97
CA PHE A 427 -2.59 -10.78 -2.36
C PHE A 427 -1.82 -10.10 -1.22
N SER A 428 -2.05 -8.81 -0.94
CA SER A 428 -1.28 -8.03 0.04
C SER A 428 -1.35 -8.60 1.45
N LEU A 429 -2.52 -9.11 1.86
CA LEU A 429 -2.74 -9.66 3.19
C LEU A 429 -2.09 -11.02 3.37
N VAL A 430 -2.17 -11.90 2.37
CA VAL A 430 -1.44 -13.18 2.39
C VAL A 430 0.06 -12.93 2.37
N ASN A 431 0.55 -12.02 1.52
CA ASN A 431 1.98 -11.70 1.49
C ASN A 431 2.47 -11.06 2.78
N LEU A 432 1.65 -10.25 3.47
CA LEU A 432 1.97 -9.74 4.80
C LEU A 432 2.16 -10.87 5.82
N LEU A 433 1.27 -11.87 5.83
CA LEU A 433 1.40 -13.04 6.70
C LEU A 433 2.68 -13.84 6.41
N LEU A 434 2.94 -14.10 5.12
CA LEU A 434 4.15 -14.79 4.69
C LEU A 434 5.41 -14.02 5.06
N GLU A 435 5.39 -12.69 4.96
CA GLU A 435 6.49 -11.82 5.35
C GLU A 435 6.73 -11.87 6.87
N VAL A 436 5.67 -11.87 7.69
CA VAL A 436 5.80 -12.00 9.15
C VAL A 436 6.44 -13.32 9.54
N TRP A 437 6.05 -14.43 8.91
CA TRP A 437 6.55 -15.76 9.27
C TRP A 437 7.91 -16.09 8.68
N TYR A 438 8.21 -15.62 7.47
CA TYR A 438 9.39 -16.05 6.71
C TYR A 438 10.32 -14.93 6.28
N GLY A 439 9.94 -13.68 6.54
CA GLY A 439 10.66 -12.50 6.11
C GLY A 439 10.36 -12.11 4.65
N PRO A 440 11.13 -11.14 4.11
CA PRO A 440 10.83 -10.50 2.83
C PRO A 440 10.91 -11.43 1.60
N SER A 441 11.40 -12.67 1.76
CA SER A 441 11.36 -13.66 0.69
C SER A 441 10.00 -14.34 0.52
N LEU A 442 9.05 -14.16 1.45
CA LEU A 442 7.73 -14.81 1.47
C LEU A 442 7.74 -16.36 1.53
N LEU A 443 8.94 -16.96 1.50
CA LEU A 443 9.15 -18.39 1.38
C LEU A 443 9.83 -18.93 2.63
N PRO A 444 9.35 -20.05 3.19
CA PRO A 444 10.06 -20.73 4.27
C PRO A 444 11.35 -21.37 3.75
N LYS A 445 12.23 -21.70 4.69
CA LYS A 445 13.45 -22.47 4.40
C LYS A 445 13.09 -23.95 4.24
N PHE A 446 12.85 -24.37 3.01
CA PHE A 446 12.61 -25.78 2.71
C PHE A 446 13.92 -26.57 2.52
N GLY A 447 13.97 -27.79 3.04
CA GLY A 447 15.03 -28.76 2.75
C GLY A 447 14.81 -29.54 1.45
N GLU A 448 13.56 -29.71 1.02
CA GLU A 448 13.17 -30.47 -0.18
C GLU A 448 12.42 -29.59 -1.19
N LEU A 449 12.76 -29.72 -2.48
CA LEU A 449 12.14 -28.96 -3.58
C LEU A 449 10.64 -29.26 -3.73
N LYS A 450 10.21 -30.49 -3.44
CA LYS A 450 8.79 -30.87 -3.54
C LYS A 450 7.92 -30.03 -2.61
N ASN A 451 8.36 -29.85 -1.37
CA ASN A 451 7.64 -29.06 -0.38
C ASN A 451 7.53 -27.58 -0.78
N LEU A 452 8.53 -27.04 -1.47
CA LEU A 452 8.47 -25.70 -2.05
C LEU A 452 7.42 -25.62 -3.17
N VAL A 453 7.39 -26.58 -4.08
CA VAL A 453 6.42 -26.63 -5.17
C VAL A 453 5.01 -26.74 -4.62
N ASP A 454 4.74 -27.72 -3.75
CA ASP A 454 3.43 -27.97 -3.15
C ASP A 454 2.91 -26.72 -2.41
N PHE A 455 3.79 -26.03 -1.68
CA PHE A 455 3.45 -24.79 -0.97
C PHE A 455 3.08 -23.64 -1.92
N VAL A 456 3.88 -23.42 -2.97
CA VAL A 456 3.67 -22.34 -3.93
C VAL A 456 2.41 -22.59 -4.75
N GLU A 457 2.20 -23.83 -5.21
CA GLU A 457 1.00 -24.20 -5.98
C GLU A 457 -0.26 -24.05 -5.13
N ALA A 458 -0.25 -24.46 -3.85
CA ALA A 458 -1.39 -24.28 -2.97
C ALA A 458 -1.78 -22.80 -2.79
N ILE A 459 -0.81 -21.89 -2.71
CA ILE A 459 -1.10 -20.46 -2.59
C ILE A 459 -1.59 -19.88 -3.92
N LEU A 460 -0.97 -20.27 -5.05
CA LEU A 460 -1.35 -19.78 -6.37
C LEU A 460 -2.66 -20.38 -6.89
N GLU A 461 -3.11 -21.52 -6.36
CA GLU A 461 -4.45 -22.04 -6.59
C GLU A 461 -5.52 -21.09 -6.05
N ILE A 462 -5.25 -20.46 -4.91
CA ILE A 462 -6.15 -19.48 -4.26
C ILE A 462 -5.94 -18.08 -4.85
N LEU A 463 -4.69 -17.67 -5.04
CA LEU A 463 -4.27 -16.34 -5.48
C LEU A 463 -3.41 -16.44 -6.76
N PRO A 464 -4.02 -16.74 -7.92
CA PRO A 464 -3.27 -17.01 -9.15
C PRO A 464 -2.44 -15.83 -9.64
N SER A 465 -2.80 -14.60 -9.25
CA SER A 465 -2.11 -13.36 -9.62
C SER A 465 -1.01 -12.94 -8.65
N ASN A 466 -0.62 -13.77 -7.66
CA ASN A 466 0.42 -13.43 -6.68
C ASN A 466 1.83 -13.51 -7.29
N TYR A 467 2.12 -12.60 -8.20
CA TYR A 467 3.42 -12.48 -8.86
C TYR A 467 4.58 -12.17 -7.89
N PRO A 468 4.42 -11.46 -6.74
CA PRO A 468 5.54 -11.27 -5.80
C PRO A 468 6.04 -12.60 -5.20
N LEU A 469 5.12 -13.52 -4.90
CA LEU A 469 5.48 -14.87 -4.45
C LEU A 469 6.23 -15.62 -5.57
N ALA A 470 5.69 -15.62 -6.79
CA ALA A 470 6.32 -16.29 -7.93
C ALA A 470 7.72 -15.72 -8.26
N MET A 471 7.90 -14.41 -8.18
CA MET A 471 9.21 -13.76 -8.32
C MET A 471 10.20 -14.22 -7.25
N SER A 472 9.75 -14.32 -6.00
CA SER A 472 10.58 -14.78 -4.89
C SER A 472 11.07 -16.22 -5.10
N VAL A 473 10.22 -17.08 -5.66
CA VAL A 473 10.57 -18.46 -6.03
C VAL A 473 11.66 -18.47 -7.10
N CYS A 474 11.49 -17.70 -8.18
CA CYS A 474 12.50 -17.63 -9.23
C CYS A 474 13.85 -17.09 -8.70
N LYS A 475 13.82 -16.06 -7.85
CA LYS A 475 15.03 -15.49 -7.21
C LYS A 475 15.73 -16.53 -6.30
N LEU A 476 14.97 -17.29 -5.53
CA LEU A 476 15.49 -18.36 -4.66
C LEU A 476 16.20 -19.44 -5.50
N LEU A 477 15.55 -19.91 -6.55
CA LEU A 477 16.09 -20.95 -7.42
C LEU A 477 17.35 -20.49 -8.18
N ARG A 478 17.39 -19.21 -8.60
CA ARG A 478 18.56 -18.62 -9.27
C ARG A 478 19.78 -18.48 -8.34
N ARG A 479 19.57 -18.17 -7.05
CA ARG A 479 20.65 -18.02 -6.07
C ARG A 479 21.29 -19.35 -5.68
N ASN A 480 20.52 -20.43 -5.71
CA ASN A 480 21.02 -21.77 -5.40
C ASN A 480 21.66 -22.41 -6.63
N SER A 481 22.88 -21.99 -6.96
CA SER A 481 23.68 -22.49 -8.10
C SER A 481 24.05 -23.98 -8.06
N ASN A 482 23.65 -24.72 -7.02
CA ASN A 482 23.90 -26.15 -6.86
C ASN A 482 22.96 -27.04 -7.69
N PHE A 483 22.02 -26.46 -8.43
CA PHE A 483 21.10 -27.20 -9.29
C PHE A 483 21.62 -27.23 -10.73
N THR A 484 22.66 -28.01 -11.02
CA THR A 484 23.25 -28.19 -12.36
C THR A 484 22.78 -29.46 -13.11
N ASN A 485 21.76 -30.16 -12.59
CA ASN A 485 21.22 -31.39 -13.20
C ASN A 485 19.99 -31.12 -14.07
N VAL A 486 19.58 -32.04 -14.96
CA VAL A 486 18.35 -31.93 -15.77
C VAL A 486 17.07 -31.64 -14.95
N ALA A 487 17.02 -32.10 -13.69
CA ALA A 487 15.96 -31.75 -12.74
C ALA A 487 15.88 -30.25 -12.41
N SER A 488 16.98 -29.50 -12.60
CA SER A 488 17.03 -28.04 -12.42
C SER A 488 16.43 -27.26 -13.58
N ALA A 489 16.51 -27.78 -14.80
CA ALA A 489 15.89 -27.15 -15.97
C ALA A 489 14.35 -27.21 -15.87
N GLY A 490 13.81 -28.37 -15.45
CA GLY A 490 12.38 -28.54 -15.25
C GLY A 490 11.80 -27.63 -14.17
N ILE A 491 12.49 -27.48 -13.02
CA ILE A 491 12.02 -26.59 -11.94
C ILE A 491 12.13 -25.11 -12.32
N LEU A 492 13.18 -24.71 -13.05
CA LEU A 492 13.31 -23.33 -13.54
C LEU A 492 12.24 -23.02 -14.59
N PHE A 493 11.93 -23.96 -15.47
CA PHE A 493 10.83 -23.84 -16.43
C PHE A 493 9.49 -23.69 -15.71
N TRP A 494 9.20 -24.55 -14.73
CA TRP A 494 8.01 -24.44 -13.88
C TRP A 494 7.92 -23.06 -13.22
N ALA A 495 8.97 -22.63 -12.52
CA ALA A 495 8.97 -21.34 -11.82
C ALA A 495 8.76 -20.17 -12.79
N SER A 496 9.36 -20.24 -13.98
CA SER A 496 9.21 -19.23 -15.03
C SER A 496 7.80 -19.19 -15.61
N SER A 497 7.21 -20.37 -15.86
CA SER A 497 5.83 -20.49 -16.30
C SER A 497 4.86 -19.97 -15.24
N THR A 498 5.12 -20.25 -13.97
CA THR A 498 4.36 -19.77 -12.83
C THR A 498 4.43 -18.25 -12.70
N LEU A 499 5.61 -17.66 -12.85
CA LEU A 499 5.79 -16.20 -12.84
C LEU A 499 5.03 -15.51 -13.99
N VAL A 500 5.23 -15.97 -15.22
CA VAL A 500 4.54 -15.40 -16.39
C VAL A 500 3.03 -15.61 -16.29
N GLY A 501 2.61 -16.78 -15.82
CA GLY A 501 1.22 -17.09 -15.50
C GLY A 501 0.64 -16.09 -14.50
N ALA A 502 1.29 -15.87 -13.36
CA ALA A 502 0.79 -14.97 -12.34
C ALA A 502 0.67 -13.52 -12.82
N ILE A 503 1.64 -13.04 -13.60
CA ILE A 503 1.58 -11.71 -14.22
C ILE A 503 0.41 -11.61 -15.20
N PHE A 504 0.15 -12.65 -15.98
CA PHE A 504 -0.92 -12.62 -17.00
C PHE A 504 -2.33 -12.72 -16.40
N HIS A 505 -2.47 -13.36 -15.24
CA HIS A 505 -3.74 -13.45 -14.51
C HIS A 505 -4.04 -12.19 -13.68
N ALA A 506 -3.08 -11.28 -13.52
CA ALA A 506 -3.26 -10.08 -12.74
C ALA A 506 -4.14 -9.04 -13.48
N ILE A 507 -5.23 -8.65 -12.81
CA ILE A 507 -6.16 -7.59 -13.23
C ILE A 507 -6.45 -6.72 -12.00
N PRO A 508 -6.11 -5.41 -12.01
CA PRO A 508 -5.48 -4.65 -13.09
C PRO A 508 -4.08 -5.14 -13.49
N ILE A 509 -3.63 -4.68 -14.66
CA ILE A 509 -2.33 -5.11 -15.20
C ILE A 509 -1.20 -4.67 -14.24
N PRO A 510 -0.23 -5.55 -13.89
CA PRO A 510 0.85 -5.19 -12.99
C PRO A 510 1.66 -4.02 -13.50
N PRO A 511 2.19 -3.16 -12.62
CA PRO A 511 2.96 -1.98 -12.98
C PRO A 511 4.24 -2.34 -13.74
N GLU A 512 4.77 -1.39 -14.53
CA GLU A 512 5.91 -1.62 -15.44
C GLU A 512 7.12 -2.25 -14.76
N TYR A 513 7.45 -1.82 -13.54
CA TYR A 513 8.61 -2.34 -12.82
C TYR A 513 8.52 -3.86 -12.55
N VAL A 514 7.31 -4.41 -12.42
CA VAL A 514 7.09 -5.86 -12.25
C VAL A 514 7.47 -6.60 -13.54
N TRP A 515 7.10 -6.05 -14.69
CA TRP A 515 7.48 -6.61 -15.98
C TRP A 515 8.99 -6.51 -16.20
N VAL A 516 9.61 -5.39 -15.85
CA VAL A 516 11.07 -5.20 -15.95
C VAL A 516 11.82 -6.19 -15.06
N GLU A 517 11.38 -6.35 -13.82
CA GLU A 517 11.98 -7.30 -12.88
C GLU A 517 11.80 -8.75 -13.34
N ALA A 518 10.62 -9.10 -13.84
CA ALA A 518 10.39 -10.41 -14.44
C ALA A 518 11.28 -10.65 -15.67
N ALA A 519 11.50 -9.63 -16.50
CA ALA A 519 12.39 -9.71 -17.65
C ALA A 519 13.84 -10.01 -17.24
N ASP A 520 14.35 -9.38 -16.17
CA ASP A 520 15.69 -9.67 -15.63
C ASP A 520 15.80 -11.11 -15.10
N ILE A 521 14.77 -11.56 -14.39
CA ILE A 521 14.70 -12.93 -13.84
C ILE A 521 14.70 -13.95 -14.98
N LEU A 522 13.88 -13.74 -16.01
CA LEU A 522 13.69 -14.66 -17.13
C LEU A 522 14.86 -14.66 -18.11
N GLY A 523 15.50 -13.51 -18.33
CA GLY A 523 16.56 -13.30 -19.34
C GLY A 523 17.83 -14.14 -19.13
N ASN A 524 17.94 -14.86 -18.01
CA ASN A 524 19.10 -15.64 -17.61
C ASN A 524 18.83 -17.16 -17.52
N ILE A 525 17.68 -17.65 -17.98
CA ILE A 525 17.29 -19.06 -17.86
C ILE A 525 17.33 -19.74 -19.24
N ALA A 526 18.18 -20.76 -19.39
CA ALA A 526 18.27 -21.57 -20.61
C ALA A 526 17.03 -22.48 -20.79
N GLY A 527 16.52 -22.62 -22.02
CA GLY A 527 15.35 -23.48 -22.31
C GLY A 527 13.99 -22.80 -22.13
N ASN A 528 13.97 -21.49 -21.89
CA ASN A 528 12.76 -20.68 -21.69
C ASN A 528 12.39 -19.84 -22.93
N GLU A 529 12.82 -20.23 -24.12
CA GLU A 529 12.73 -19.38 -25.31
C GLU A 529 11.29 -19.02 -25.65
N ALA A 530 10.39 -20.02 -25.66
CA ALA A 530 8.97 -19.85 -25.96
C ALA A 530 8.23 -19.04 -24.88
N ILE A 531 8.56 -19.26 -23.60
CA ILE A 531 8.00 -18.48 -22.49
C ILE A 531 8.43 -17.02 -22.62
N SER A 532 9.71 -16.78 -22.91
CA SER A 532 10.28 -15.44 -23.03
C SER A 532 9.66 -14.68 -24.20
N GLU A 533 9.51 -15.32 -25.37
CA GLU A 533 8.89 -14.69 -26.54
C GLU A 533 7.45 -14.24 -26.23
N ARG A 534 6.62 -15.15 -25.71
CA ARG A 534 5.25 -14.84 -25.30
C ARG A 534 5.19 -13.76 -24.22
N PHE A 535 6.14 -13.77 -23.29
CA PHE A 535 6.28 -12.75 -22.26
C PHE A 535 6.52 -11.37 -22.87
N TYR A 536 7.50 -11.23 -23.78
CA TYR A 536 7.82 -9.94 -24.41
C TYR A 536 6.70 -9.45 -25.34
N GLU A 537 6.06 -10.34 -26.11
CA GLU A 537 4.88 -9.98 -26.92
C GLU A 537 3.79 -9.34 -26.04
N LYS A 538 3.49 -9.96 -24.90
CA LYS A 538 2.52 -9.42 -23.97
C LYS A 538 3.02 -8.14 -23.30
N ALA A 539 4.28 -8.10 -22.86
CA ALA A 539 4.88 -6.94 -22.22
C ALA A 539 4.82 -5.70 -23.11
N PHE A 540 5.16 -5.83 -24.40
CA PHE A 540 5.08 -4.72 -25.36
C PHE A 540 3.65 -4.35 -25.74
N SER A 541 2.67 -5.24 -25.60
CA SER A 541 1.25 -4.88 -25.75
C SER A 541 0.76 -3.94 -24.64
N VAL A 542 1.35 -4.05 -23.45
CA VAL A 542 0.96 -3.27 -22.26
C VAL A 542 1.83 -2.02 -22.11
N TYR A 543 3.15 -2.20 -22.14
CA TYR A 543 4.18 -1.18 -21.92
C TYR A 543 5.06 -1.00 -23.17
N PRO A 544 4.49 -0.58 -24.33
CA PRO A 544 5.24 -0.45 -25.58
C PRO A 544 6.36 0.59 -25.53
N PHE A 545 6.37 1.48 -24.53
CA PHE A 545 7.32 2.59 -24.41
C PHE A 545 8.31 2.44 -23.23
N SER A 546 8.40 1.25 -22.61
CA SER A 546 9.37 1.00 -21.55
C SER A 546 10.77 0.77 -22.11
N VAL A 547 11.67 1.74 -21.91
CA VAL A 547 13.08 1.63 -22.34
C VAL A 547 13.76 0.41 -21.74
N ASN A 548 13.46 0.07 -20.48
CA ASN A 548 14.05 -1.07 -19.80
C ASN A 548 13.63 -2.39 -20.45
N LEU A 549 12.35 -2.58 -20.75
CA LEU A 549 11.87 -3.80 -21.42
C LEU A 549 12.50 -3.98 -22.80
N TRP A 550 12.63 -2.90 -23.58
CA TRP A 550 13.32 -2.93 -24.87
C TRP A 550 14.79 -3.28 -24.73
N LYS A 551 15.50 -2.76 -23.71
CA LYS A 551 16.89 -3.13 -23.41
C LYS A 551 17.05 -4.60 -23.06
N PHE A 552 16.18 -5.15 -22.20
CA PHE A 552 16.21 -6.57 -21.87
C PHE A 552 15.93 -7.46 -23.09
N TYR A 553 14.94 -7.10 -23.91
CA TYR A 553 14.63 -7.85 -25.12
C TYR A 553 15.74 -7.75 -26.18
N TYR A 554 16.38 -6.60 -26.32
CA TYR A 554 17.53 -6.41 -27.18
C TYR A 554 18.70 -7.30 -26.75
N ASN A 555 19.01 -7.37 -25.45
CA ASN A 555 20.07 -8.24 -24.93
C ASN A 555 19.78 -9.72 -25.20
N LEU A 556 18.52 -10.15 -25.01
CA LEU A 556 18.09 -11.51 -25.35
C LEU A 556 18.16 -11.79 -26.86
N SER A 557 17.84 -10.79 -27.69
CA SER A 557 17.86 -10.94 -29.15
C SER A 557 19.27 -10.90 -29.72
N LYS A 558 20.19 -10.20 -29.05
CA LYS A 558 21.62 -10.15 -29.40
C LYS A 558 22.28 -11.52 -29.30
N THR A 559 21.97 -12.31 -28.27
CA THR A 559 22.48 -13.68 -28.15
C THR A 559 21.93 -14.61 -29.25
N ARG A 560 20.81 -14.24 -29.87
CA ARG A 560 20.14 -14.97 -30.96
C ARG A 560 20.46 -14.43 -32.37
N GLY A 561 21.20 -13.32 -32.48
CA GLY A 561 21.53 -12.70 -33.78
C GLY A 561 20.45 -11.78 -34.38
N ASN A 562 19.36 -11.48 -33.65
CA ASN A 562 18.22 -10.71 -34.15
C ASN A 562 18.15 -9.28 -33.56
N ALA A 563 19.29 -8.70 -33.20
CA ALA A 563 19.32 -7.42 -32.50
C ALA A 563 18.82 -6.22 -33.34
N SER A 564 19.06 -6.24 -34.65
CA SER A 564 18.70 -5.13 -35.55
C SER A 564 17.20 -4.94 -35.70
N THR A 565 16.43 -6.03 -35.72
CA THR A 565 14.96 -5.97 -35.84
C THR A 565 14.31 -5.34 -34.61
N VAL A 566 14.89 -5.56 -33.42
CA VAL A 566 14.43 -4.94 -32.17
C VAL A 566 14.62 -3.42 -32.20
N VAL A 567 15.78 -2.97 -32.69
CA VAL A 567 16.08 -1.54 -32.83
C VAL A 567 15.14 -0.87 -33.83
N GLU A 568 14.88 -1.51 -34.97
CA GLU A 568 13.92 -1.02 -35.97
C GLU A 568 12.50 -0.94 -35.41
N ALA A 569 12.05 -1.97 -34.70
CA ALA A 569 10.72 -2.02 -34.10
C ALA A 569 10.48 -0.89 -33.08
N ALA A 570 11.46 -0.53 -32.25
CA ALA A 570 11.29 0.60 -31.33
C ALA A 570 11.34 1.95 -32.06
N LYS A 571 12.16 2.09 -33.10
CA LYS A 571 12.19 3.29 -33.95
C LYS A 571 10.82 3.54 -34.58
N GLU A 572 10.12 2.51 -35.03
CA GLU A 572 8.74 2.62 -35.54
C GLU A 572 7.74 3.12 -34.48
N LYS A 573 7.99 2.84 -33.20
CA LYS A 573 7.20 3.38 -32.08
C LYS A 573 7.54 4.85 -31.76
N GLY A 574 8.57 5.40 -32.38
CA GLY A 574 8.95 6.81 -32.27
C GLY A 574 9.82 7.14 -31.06
N PHE A 575 10.61 6.20 -30.56
CA PHE A 575 11.61 6.48 -29.53
C PHE A 575 12.87 5.61 -29.70
N LEU A 576 13.97 6.08 -29.12
CA LEU A 576 15.26 5.39 -29.09
C LEU A 576 15.50 4.85 -27.67
N PHE A 577 16.14 3.69 -27.58
CA PHE A 577 16.46 3.04 -26.30
C PHE A 577 17.96 2.72 -26.16
N ASP A 578 18.79 3.31 -27.02
CA ASP A 578 20.24 3.12 -27.07
C ASP A 578 20.94 3.55 -25.77
#